data_AF-A0A950XXW1-F1
#
_entry.id   AF-A0A950XXW1-F1
#
_cell.length_a   1.000
_cell.length_b   1.000
_cell.length_c   1.000
_cell.angle_alpha   90.00
_cell.angle_beta   90.00
_cell.angle_gamma   90.00
#
_symmetry.space_group_name_H-M   'P 1'
#
loop_
_entity.id
_entity.type
_entity.pdbx_description
1 polymer ?
#
loop_
_entity_poly.entity_id
_entity_poly.type
_entity_poly.pdbx_seq_one_letter_code
_entity_poly.pdbx_strand_id
1 'polypeptide(L)'
;MLSFKRFAPLALVAAVAPSITLGQPALTTIQDILYRADGTRFDGTLFIAWNSFQAGNGSNIATANLTLPVVNGALKVQLVPTTTASAGAQYNITYSNNGVNEFTEIWSVPPSSLPLRVKDVRVSTGTVVGPQPVTSAIQISDVIGLQNELSIRAMEGAGYAIGRTAVINDAGQIDAAVGNLSDCVRVDGSSGPCGSGGGLIPSYSDAEIPSGTVNGVNTTFTLMYAPSPAASLELFLNGLLMEAGSDYQLSGNTIMFFVGSLPQPGDLVLASYRYANPANPLGSLTGAQVVCSTTGSSTASTSLTSLGTCTLPAGLLGVGDRLELQFQYAHNGIANGFTGEIHVGGTTVFSRSATSSETALVGKIGFALNSTAQQWDLQSWGGSLAFQTGAGVASENTTQALTLNLLGKLAATGTDTVVLNNFTVVRYPAQVNP
;
A
#
# COMPACT_ATOMS: atom_id res chain seq x y z
N MET A 1 12.13 80.14 16.83
CA MET A 1 13.13 79.16 16.34
C MET A 1 12.51 77.78 16.46
N LEU A 2 12.45 77.05 15.35
CA LEU A 2 11.76 75.76 15.20
C LEU A 2 12.42 74.65 16.02
N SER A 3 11.62 73.69 16.52
CA SER A 3 11.80 72.26 16.21
C SER A 3 10.63 71.41 16.73
N PHE A 4 10.03 70.63 15.83
CA PHE A 4 8.97 69.64 16.04
C PHE A 4 9.54 68.31 16.58
N LYS A 5 8.81 67.61 17.47
CA LYS A 5 8.57 66.14 17.38
C LYS A 5 7.24 65.76 18.08
N ARG A 6 6.38 65.02 17.37
CA ARG A 6 5.13 64.39 17.84
C ARG A 6 5.41 62.99 18.40
N PHE A 7 4.72 62.59 19.47
CA PHE A 7 4.30 61.20 19.75
C PHE A 7 3.09 61.23 20.71
N ALA A 8 2.09 60.39 20.47
CA ALA A 8 0.89 60.17 21.29
C ALA A 8 0.86 58.69 21.75
N PRO A 9 -0.17 58.21 22.46
CA PRO A 9 -0.54 58.41 23.88
C PRO A 9 -0.52 57.06 24.66
N LEU A 10 -0.73 57.05 25.99
CA LEU A 10 -1.25 55.85 26.67
C LEU A 10 -2.06 56.25 27.92
N ALA A 11 -3.36 55.95 27.89
CA ALA A 11 -4.30 56.25 28.97
C ALA A 11 -4.44 55.05 29.92
N LEU A 12 -4.41 55.38 31.22
CA LEU A 12 -4.53 54.51 32.38
C LEU A 12 -6.00 54.11 32.60
N VAL A 13 -6.32 52.82 32.72
CA VAL A 13 -7.63 52.32 33.15
C VAL A 13 -7.44 51.50 34.43
N ALA A 14 -7.99 52.02 35.54
CA ALA A 14 -8.08 51.34 36.82
C ALA A 14 -9.31 50.43 36.84
N ALA A 15 -9.10 49.12 36.85
CA ALA A 15 -10.17 48.13 37.02
C ALA A 15 -10.22 47.68 38.48
N VAL A 16 -11.36 47.92 39.12
CA VAL A 16 -11.75 47.42 40.44
C VAL A 16 -11.78 45.88 40.39
N ALA A 17 -10.88 45.22 41.12
CA ALA A 17 -10.88 43.77 41.26
C ALA A 17 -12.05 43.35 42.18
N PRO A 18 -12.99 42.51 41.73
CA PRO A 18 -13.98 41.94 42.61
C PRO A 18 -13.29 40.94 43.55
N SER A 19 -13.42 41.19 44.85
CA SER A 19 -13.08 40.22 45.89
C SER A 19 -13.87 38.93 45.60
N ILE A 20 -13.18 37.88 45.14
CA ILE A 20 -13.75 36.54 44.98
C ILE A 20 -14.12 36.05 46.38
N THR A 21 -15.38 36.25 46.74
CA THR A 21 -15.99 35.60 47.89
C THR A 21 -16.08 34.12 47.55
N LEU A 22 -15.12 33.32 47.99
CA LEU A 22 -15.20 31.87 47.91
C LEU A 22 -16.36 31.44 48.81
N GLY A 23 -17.53 31.25 48.21
CA GLY A 23 -18.71 30.78 48.90
C GLY A 23 -18.44 29.44 49.57
N GLN A 24 -19.05 29.22 50.74
CA GLN A 24 -18.99 27.94 51.42
C GLN A 24 -19.40 26.82 50.45
N PRO A 25 -18.74 25.65 50.50
CA PRO A 25 -19.07 24.55 49.61
C PRO A 25 -20.53 24.17 49.77
N ALA A 26 -21.22 24.03 48.63
CA ALA A 26 -22.63 23.64 48.62
C ALA A 26 -22.78 22.25 49.26
N LEU A 27 -23.83 22.06 50.06
CA LEU A 27 -24.12 20.79 50.72
C LEU A 27 -25.34 20.13 50.09
N THR A 28 -25.28 18.81 49.93
CA THR A 28 -26.41 17.97 49.54
C THR A 28 -27.00 17.29 50.76
N THR A 29 -28.32 17.33 50.90
CA THR A 29 -29.03 16.67 52.00
C THR A 29 -29.30 15.21 51.63
N ILE A 30 -28.89 14.29 52.50
CA ILE A 30 -29.22 12.88 52.45
C ILE A 30 -30.19 12.60 53.59
N GLN A 31 -31.39 12.15 53.27
CA GLN A 31 -32.46 11.91 54.24
C GLN A 31 -33.19 10.63 53.90
N ASP A 32 -33.27 9.70 54.85
CA ASP A 32 -33.89 8.39 54.65
C ASP A 32 -34.43 7.80 55.96
N ILE A 33 -35.18 6.69 55.83
CA ILE A 33 -35.55 5.83 56.97
C ILE A 33 -34.88 4.47 56.81
N LEU A 34 -33.99 4.14 57.74
CA LEU A 34 -33.24 2.91 57.78
C LEU A 34 -33.99 1.81 58.55
N TYR A 35 -33.97 0.61 57.99
CA TYR A 35 -34.56 -0.59 58.57
C TYR A 35 -33.50 -1.69 58.67
N ARG A 36 -33.66 -2.57 59.65
CA ARG A 36 -32.96 -3.85 59.74
C ARG A 36 -33.60 -4.86 58.80
N ALA A 37 -32.89 -5.94 58.51
CA ALA A 37 -33.38 -7.00 57.61
C ALA A 37 -34.64 -7.72 58.13
N ASP A 38 -34.90 -7.66 59.44
CA ASP A 38 -36.12 -8.18 60.07
C ASP A 38 -37.33 -7.21 59.98
N GLY A 39 -37.15 -6.05 59.32
CA GLY A 39 -38.18 -5.04 59.12
C GLY A 39 -38.34 -4.04 60.27
N THR A 40 -37.59 -4.18 61.37
CA THR A 40 -37.58 -3.18 62.45
C THR A 40 -36.78 -1.94 62.05
N ARG A 41 -37.05 -0.80 62.70
CA ARG A 41 -36.30 0.43 62.43
C ARG A 41 -34.90 0.33 63.03
N PHE A 42 -33.92 0.85 62.32
CA PHE A 42 -32.55 0.87 62.79
C PHE A 42 -32.37 1.95 63.87
N ASP A 43 -31.88 1.57 65.04
CA ASP A 43 -31.42 2.47 66.10
C ASP A 43 -29.93 2.24 66.31
N GLY A 44 -29.13 3.31 66.21
CA GLY A 44 -27.68 3.23 66.24
C GLY A 44 -26.98 4.55 65.95
N THR A 45 -25.70 4.48 65.59
CA THR A 45 -24.86 5.64 65.26
C THR A 45 -24.12 5.39 63.95
N LEU A 46 -24.09 6.39 63.08
CA LEU A 46 -23.30 6.40 61.85
C LEU A 46 -22.02 7.20 62.07
N PHE A 47 -20.89 6.60 61.73
CA PHE A 47 -19.60 7.26 61.65
C PHE A 47 -19.25 7.47 60.18
N ILE A 48 -19.16 8.72 59.75
CA ILE A 48 -18.89 9.12 58.37
C ILE A 48 -17.48 9.71 58.32
N ALA A 49 -16.55 9.09 57.62
CA ALA A 49 -15.16 9.54 57.54
C ALA A 49 -14.73 9.79 56.09
N TRP A 50 -13.84 10.75 55.87
CA TRP A 50 -13.29 11.09 54.56
C TRP A 50 -11.86 11.61 54.66
N ASN A 51 -11.09 11.40 53.60
CA ASN A 51 -9.80 12.07 53.39
C ASN A 51 -10.01 13.45 52.78
N SER A 52 -9.00 14.31 52.83
CA SER A 52 -9.07 15.64 52.24
C SER A 52 -9.26 15.57 50.72
N PHE A 53 -10.12 16.43 50.18
CA PHE A 53 -10.37 16.56 48.74
C PHE A 53 -10.75 18.00 48.37
N GLN A 54 -10.65 18.35 47.09
CA GLN A 54 -11.11 19.66 46.60
C GLN A 54 -12.54 19.52 46.05
N ALA A 55 -13.48 20.30 46.58
CA ALA A 55 -14.87 20.33 46.12
C ALA A 55 -14.99 20.96 44.73
N GLY A 56 -16.11 20.73 44.03
CA GLY A 56 -16.29 21.21 42.65
C GLY A 56 -16.28 22.73 42.46
N ASN A 57 -16.44 23.51 43.54
CA ASN A 57 -16.28 24.97 43.54
C ASN A 57 -14.84 25.42 43.86
N GLY A 58 -13.89 24.50 43.96
CA GLY A 58 -12.49 24.75 44.29
C GLY A 58 -12.17 24.83 45.80
N SER A 59 -13.16 24.73 46.69
CA SER A 59 -12.93 24.74 48.15
C SER A 59 -12.20 23.47 48.62
N ASN A 60 -11.22 23.63 49.51
CA ASN A 60 -10.53 22.49 50.11
C ASN A 60 -11.30 21.95 51.31
N ILE A 61 -11.64 20.66 51.26
CA ILE A 61 -12.26 19.92 52.35
C ILE A 61 -11.16 19.16 53.08
N ALA A 62 -10.97 19.44 54.37
CA ALA A 62 -9.98 18.74 55.18
C ALA A 62 -10.46 17.32 55.56
N THR A 63 -9.51 16.41 55.77
CA THR A 63 -9.76 15.08 56.35
C THR A 63 -10.46 15.22 57.70
N ALA A 64 -11.61 14.58 57.88
CA ALA A 64 -12.35 14.60 59.12
C ALA A 64 -13.32 13.41 59.22
N ASN A 65 -13.99 13.30 60.36
CA ASN A 65 -15.12 12.40 60.54
C ASN A 65 -16.30 13.14 61.17
N LEU A 66 -17.50 12.62 60.94
CA LEU A 66 -18.76 13.10 61.48
C LEU A 66 -19.50 11.91 62.10
N THR A 67 -19.93 12.07 63.35
CA THR A 67 -20.73 11.08 64.07
C THR A 67 -22.17 11.54 64.14
N LEU A 68 -23.11 10.70 63.70
CA LEU A 68 -24.53 11.02 63.62
C LEU A 68 -25.37 9.93 64.29
N PRO A 69 -26.16 10.23 65.32
CA PRO A 69 -27.11 9.27 65.87
C PRO A 69 -28.28 9.07 64.88
N VAL A 70 -28.71 7.82 64.72
CA VAL A 70 -29.92 7.44 64.00
C VAL A 70 -30.88 6.84 65.01
N VAL A 71 -32.00 7.55 65.23
CA VAL A 71 -33.04 7.16 66.17
C VAL A 71 -34.32 6.87 65.40
N ASN A 72 -34.97 5.75 65.70
CA ASN A 72 -36.18 5.28 65.06
C ASN A 72 -36.04 5.19 63.52
N GLY A 73 -34.86 4.78 63.05
CA GLY A 73 -34.49 4.67 61.64
C GLY A 73 -34.23 6.01 60.94
N ALA A 74 -34.47 7.17 61.56
CA ALA A 74 -34.39 8.44 60.86
C ALA A 74 -32.94 8.90 60.63
N LEU A 75 -32.54 8.95 59.37
CA LEU A 75 -31.26 9.48 58.91
C LEU A 75 -31.45 10.85 58.26
N LYS A 76 -30.67 11.84 58.67
CA LYS A 76 -30.54 13.12 57.97
C LYS A 76 -29.14 13.70 58.13
N VAL A 77 -28.42 13.89 57.03
CA VAL A 77 -27.08 14.48 57.01
C VAL A 77 -26.90 15.39 55.79
N GLN A 78 -26.04 16.39 55.92
CA GLN A 78 -25.67 17.27 54.81
C GLN A 78 -24.18 17.12 54.54
N LEU A 79 -23.82 16.75 53.31
CA LEU A 79 -22.43 16.47 52.91
C LEU A 79 -22.08 17.24 51.64
N VAL A 80 -20.82 17.59 51.47
CA VAL A 80 -20.33 18.24 50.24
C VAL A 80 -20.36 17.21 49.11
N PRO A 81 -20.84 17.57 47.90
CA PRO A 81 -20.83 16.65 46.77
C PRO A 81 -19.43 16.17 46.41
N THR A 82 -19.28 14.86 46.21
CA THR A 82 -18.02 14.22 45.83
C THR A 82 -17.95 13.89 44.34
N THR A 83 -19.07 13.79 43.62
CA THR A 83 -19.03 13.44 42.17
C THR A 83 -18.51 14.56 41.27
N THR A 84 -18.49 15.80 41.77
CA THR A 84 -17.89 16.95 41.09
C THR A 84 -16.59 17.41 41.74
N ALA A 85 -16.07 16.65 42.71
CA ALA A 85 -14.85 16.94 43.43
C ALA A 85 -13.62 16.33 42.75
N SER A 86 -12.43 16.60 43.29
CA SER A 86 -11.17 15.97 42.85
C SER A 86 -11.25 14.44 42.88
N ALA A 87 -10.53 13.78 41.97
CA ALA A 87 -10.52 12.32 41.85
C ALA A 87 -10.20 11.63 43.19
N GLY A 88 -10.98 10.61 43.54
CA GLY A 88 -10.85 9.87 44.79
C GLY A 88 -11.66 10.42 45.98
N ALA A 89 -12.41 11.51 45.80
CA ALA A 89 -13.33 12.01 46.83
C ALA A 89 -14.48 11.03 47.09
N GLN A 90 -14.62 10.56 48.33
CA GLN A 90 -15.70 9.68 48.77
C GLN A 90 -15.90 9.76 50.29
N TYR A 91 -17.05 9.29 50.76
CA TYR A 91 -17.34 9.14 52.19
C TYR A 91 -17.38 7.66 52.56
N ASN A 92 -16.66 7.27 53.62
CA ASN A 92 -16.70 5.93 54.20
C ASN A 92 -17.61 5.95 55.42
N ILE A 93 -18.67 5.15 55.40
CA ILE A 93 -19.71 5.09 56.42
C ILE A 93 -19.53 3.82 57.22
N THR A 94 -19.57 3.91 58.54
CA THR A 94 -19.63 2.76 59.45
C THR A 94 -20.89 2.87 60.29
N TYR A 95 -21.72 1.84 60.25
CA TYR A 95 -22.93 1.74 61.06
C TYR A 95 -22.60 0.99 62.34
N SER A 96 -22.94 1.58 63.47
CA SER A 96 -22.70 1.00 64.79
C SER A 96 -24.00 0.92 65.58
N ASN A 97 -24.17 -0.16 66.32
CA ASN A 97 -25.24 -0.32 67.28
C ASN A 97 -24.65 -0.70 68.64
N ASN A 98 -25.03 -0.01 69.71
CA ASN A 98 -24.51 -0.20 71.06
C ASN A 98 -22.96 -0.26 71.16
N GLY A 99 -22.26 0.48 70.30
CA GLY A 99 -20.78 0.57 70.30
C GLY A 99 -20.06 -0.50 69.50
N VAL A 100 -20.78 -1.43 68.84
CA VAL A 100 -20.19 -2.44 67.94
C VAL A 100 -20.41 -2.00 66.49
N ASN A 101 -19.35 -2.03 65.68
CA ASN A 101 -19.45 -1.76 64.24
C ASN A 101 -20.11 -2.94 63.54
N GLU A 102 -21.30 -2.74 62.96
CA GLU A 102 -22.06 -3.80 62.30
C GLU A 102 -21.62 -3.96 60.83
N PHE A 103 -21.56 -2.87 60.06
CA PHE A 103 -21.15 -2.90 58.66
C PHE A 103 -20.67 -1.55 58.14
N THR A 104 -19.96 -1.56 57.01
CA THR A 104 -19.43 -0.37 56.35
C THR A 104 -19.98 -0.19 54.93
N GLU A 105 -20.13 1.05 54.50
CA GLU A 105 -20.52 1.44 53.14
C GLU A 105 -19.62 2.56 52.61
N ILE A 106 -19.58 2.71 51.29
CA ILE A 106 -18.95 3.88 50.65
C ILE A 106 -20.06 4.68 49.98
N TRP A 107 -20.07 5.99 50.18
CA TRP A 107 -21.00 6.90 49.54
C TRP A 107 -20.26 7.87 48.60
N SER A 108 -20.85 8.07 47.43
CA SER A 108 -20.51 9.13 46.48
C SER A 108 -21.73 10.04 46.32
N VAL A 109 -21.59 11.30 46.71
CA VAL A 109 -22.72 12.24 46.83
C VAL A 109 -22.77 13.16 45.61
N PRO A 110 -23.81 13.11 44.77
CA PRO A 110 -23.99 14.09 43.71
C PRO A 110 -24.59 15.41 44.22
N PRO A 111 -24.34 16.55 43.56
CA PRO A 111 -25.03 17.79 43.90
C PRO A 111 -26.54 17.65 43.68
N SER A 112 -27.34 17.99 44.68
CA SER A 112 -28.81 17.98 44.56
C SER A 112 -29.45 19.08 45.38
N SER A 113 -30.48 19.71 44.81
CA SER A 113 -31.36 20.66 45.51
C SER A 113 -32.53 19.95 46.22
N LEU A 114 -32.76 18.66 45.95
CA LEU A 114 -33.74 17.82 46.64
C LEU A 114 -33.04 16.81 47.56
N PRO A 115 -33.65 16.42 48.71
CA PRO A 115 -33.07 15.40 49.58
C PRO A 115 -32.91 14.05 48.85
N LEU A 116 -31.71 13.49 48.91
CA LEU A 116 -31.37 12.18 48.36
C LEU A 116 -31.59 11.08 49.40
N ARG A 117 -31.90 9.86 48.96
CA ARG A 117 -31.95 8.67 49.83
C ARG A 117 -30.61 7.94 49.85
N VAL A 118 -30.39 7.04 50.81
CA VAL A 118 -29.11 6.30 50.92
C VAL A 118 -28.81 5.51 49.65
N LYS A 119 -29.84 4.94 49.01
CA LYS A 119 -29.69 4.23 47.72
C LYS A 119 -29.14 5.10 46.57
N ASP A 120 -29.32 6.42 46.65
CA ASP A 120 -28.92 7.36 45.59
C ASP A 120 -27.46 7.80 45.74
N VAL A 121 -26.85 7.56 46.92
CA VAL A 121 -25.47 7.93 47.23
C VAL A 121 -24.58 6.73 47.50
N ARG A 122 -25.14 5.57 47.85
CA ARG A 122 -24.37 4.37 48.17
C ARG A 122 -23.70 3.79 46.92
N VAL A 123 -22.39 3.67 46.97
CA VAL A 123 -21.58 2.93 46.00
C VAL A 123 -21.70 1.45 46.33
N SER A 124 -22.26 0.66 45.41
CA SER A 124 -22.36 -0.78 45.59
C SER A 124 -20.96 -1.41 45.58
N THR A 125 -20.61 -2.16 46.62
CA THR A 125 -19.36 -2.94 46.71
C THR A 125 -19.59 -4.45 46.65
N GLY A 126 -20.74 -4.90 46.11
CA GLY A 126 -21.06 -6.32 45.93
C GLY A 126 -21.58 -6.62 44.53
N THR A 127 -21.22 -7.80 44.00
CA THR A 127 -21.82 -8.42 42.82
C THR A 127 -23.32 -8.56 43.02
N VAL A 128 -24.09 -7.98 42.10
CA VAL A 128 -25.55 -7.89 42.17
C VAL A 128 -26.18 -9.29 42.19
N VAL A 129 -27.02 -9.58 43.19
CA VAL A 129 -28.03 -10.63 43.11
C VAL A 129 -29.36 -9.97 42.71
N GLY A 130 -29.67 -10.14 41.43
CA GLY A 130 -30.68 -9.51 40.57
C GLY A 130 -30.23 -9.83 39.12
N PRO A 131 -31.08 -9.77 38.06
CA PRO A 131 -30.59 -10.15 36.73
C PRO A 131 -29.34 -9.33 36.43
N GLN A 132 -28.28 -10.04 36.08
CA GLN A 132 -26.90 -9.55 36.02
C GLN A 132 -26.86 -8.13 35.44
N PRO A 133 -25.99 -7.22 35.95
CA PRO A 133 -25.57 -6.09 35.13
C PRO A 133 -25.19 -6.69 33.79
N VAL A 134 -25.67 -6.10 32.71
CA VAL A 134 -25.45 -6.62 31.35
C VAL A 134 -23.94 -6.67 31.11
N THR A 135 -23.32 -7.81 31.46
CA THR A 135 -21.97 -8.21 31.05
C THR A 135 -22.04 -8.93 29.71
N SER A 136 -23.22 -8.96 29.07
CA SER A 136 -23.32 -9.49 27.72
C SER A 136 -22.54 -8.57 26.80
N ALA A 137 -21.58 -9.15 26.08
CA ALA A 137 -20.88 -8.47 25.01
C ALA A 137 -21.90 -7.81 24.09
N ILE A 138 -21.76 -6.50 23.88
CA ILE A 138 -22.51 -5.75 22.86
C ILE A 138 -22.19 -6.42 21.52
N GLN A 139 -23.20 -6.92 20.83
CA GLN A 139 -23.00 -7.54 19.52
C GLN A 139 -22.69 -6.44 18.50
N ILE A 140 -21.94 -6.76 17.45
CA ILE A 140 -21.60 -5.79 16.39
C ILE A 140 -22.88 -5.19 15.77
N SER A 141 -23.96 -5.97 15.69
CA SER A 141 -25.28 -5.54 15.21
C SER A 141 -25.95 -4.48 16.10
N ASP A 142 -25.59 -4.41 17.37
CA ASP A 142 -26.22 -3.52 18.35
C ASP A 142 -25.67 -2.08 18.24
N VAL A 143 -24.55 -1.90 17.52
CA VAL A 143 -23.93 -0.60 17.25
C VAL A 143 -24.26 -0.18 15.82
N ILE A 144 -25.14 0.81 15.69
CA ILE A 144 -25.55 1.38 14.40
C ILE A 144 -24.32 1.78 13.59
N GLY A 145 -24.19 1.22 12.39
CA GLY A 145 -23.12 1.52 11.44
C GLY A 145 -21.83 0.73 11.63
N LEU A 146 -21.62 0.04 12.76
CA LEU A 146 -20.35 -0.66 13.03
C LEU A 146 -20.09 -1.81 12.06
N GLN A 147 -21.12 -2.57 11.68
CA GLN A 147 -20.98 -3.65 10.69
C GLN A 147 -20.51 -3.11 9.33
N ASN A 148 -21.02 -1.96 8.91
CA ASN A 148 -20.61 -1.33 7.65
C ASN A 148 -19.17 -0.83 7.75
N GLU A 149 -18.82 -0.16 8.84
CA GLU A 149 -17.45 0.31 9.13
C GLU A 149 -16.42 -0.83 9.23
N LEU A 150 -16.84 -2.03 9.68
CA LEU A 150 -15.98 -3.21 9.69
C LEU A 150 -15.86 -3.85 8.29
N SER A 151 -16.93 -3.81 7.48
CA SER A 151 -16.92 -4.39 6.14
C SER A 151 -16.06 -3.64 5.13
N ILE A 152 -15.78 -2.36 5.37
CA ILE A 152 -14.92 -1.53 4.51
C ILE A 152 -13.43 -1.61 4.87
N ARG A 153 -13.07 -2.30 5.96
CA ARG A 153 -11.67 -2.47 6.35
C ARG A 153 -10.99 -3.51 5.47
N ALA A 154 -9.71 -3.29 5.18
CA ALA A 154 -8.89 -4.29 4.50
C ALA A 154 -8.84 -5.57 5.36
N MET A 155 -9.14 -6.70 4.73
CA MET A 155 -9.15 -8.02 5.38
C MET A 155 -7.80 -8.71 5.20
N GLU A 156 -7.47 -9.66 6.07
CA GLU A 156 -6.33 -10.56 5.85
C GLU A 156 -6.64 -11.50 4.68
N GLY A 157 -5.70 -11.59 3.73
CA GLY A 157 -5.78 -12.56 2.65
C GLY A 157 -5.14 -13.89 3.05
N ALA A 158 -5.31 -14.90 2.20
CA ALA A 158 -4.78 -16.24 2.46
C ALA A 158 -3.24 -16.29 2.49
N GLY A 159 -2.57 -15.29 1.92
CA GLY A 159 -1.12 -15.14 1.89
C GLY A 159 -0.56 -14.30 3.03
N TYR A 160 -1.35 -13.93 4.05
CA TYR A 160 -0.85 -13.19 5.20
C TYR A 160 0.25 -13.96 5.95
N ALA A 161 1.42 -13.34 6.11
CA ALA A 161 2.55 -13.94 6.81
C ALA A 161 3.30 -12.92 7.66
N ILE A 162 3.57 -13.29 8.93
CA ILE A 162 4.30 -12.47 9.90
C ILE A 162 5.76 -12.32 9.47
N GLY A 163 6.33 -11.13 9.66
CA GLY A 163 7.74 -10.86 9.36
C GLY A 163 8.04 -10.62 7.87
N ARG A 164 6.99 -10.37 7.07
CA ARG A 164 7.09 -10.02 5.65
C ARG A 164 6.46 -8.65 5.38
N THR A 165 6.81 -8.04 4.24
CA THR A 165 6.17 -6.80 3.77
C THR A 165 4.72 -7.07 3.37
N ALA A 166 3.79 -6.20 3.76
CA ALA A 166 2.39 -6.28 3.39
C ALA A 166 2.14 -5.75 1.96
N VAL A 167 1.36 -6.47 1.18
CA VAL A 167 0.91 -6.10 -0.18
C VAL A 167 -0.60 -6.30 -0.30
N ILE A 168 -1.26 -5.50 -1.13
CA ILE A 168 -2.70 -5.64 -1.39
C ILE A 168 -2.87 -6.58 -2.58
N ASN A 169 -3.61 -7.68 -2.40
CA ASN A 169 -3.87 -8.64 -3.46
C ASN A 169 -5.03 -8.21 -4.38
N ASP A 170 -5.31 -8.97 -5.44
CA ASP A 170 -6.36 -8.67 -6.42
C ASP A 170 -7.78 -8.60 -5.82
N ALA A 171 -7.99 -9.21 -4.64
CA ALA A 171 -9.24 -9.16 -3.90
C ALA A 171 -9.31 -7.98 -2.90
N GLY A 172 -8.30 -7.11 -2.87
CA GLY A 172 -8.23 -5.97 -1.94
C GLY A 172 -7.85 -6.35 -0.51
N GLN A 173 -7.36 -7.57 -0.29
CA GLN A 173 -6.93 -8.08 1.02
C GLN A 173 -5.43 -7.87 1.23
N ILE A 174 -4.99 -7.89 2.48
CA ILE A 174 -3.58 -7.77 2.87
C ILE A 174 -2.95 -9.17 2.86
N ASP A 175 -1.97 -9.37 1.97
CA ASP A 175 -1.11 -10.55 1.89
C ASP A 175 0.35 -10.17 2.17
N ALA A 176 1.21 -11.18 2.37
CA ALA A 176 2.66 -10.98 2.41
C ALA A 176 3.28 -11.00 1.00
N ALA A 177 4.23 -10.11 0.75
CA ALA A 177 5.04 -10.12 -0.45
C ALA A 177 5.79 -11.45 -0.60
N VAL A 178 5.69 -12.06 -1.78
CA VAL A 178 6.31 -13.36 -2.09
C VAL A 178 7.73 -13.14 -2.61
N GLY A 179 8.71 -13.80 -1.98
CA GLY A 179 10.13 -13.80 -2.40
C GLY A 179 11.11 -14.18 -1.28
N ASN A 180 12.40 -13.99 -1.55
CA ASN A 180 13.47 -14.19 -0.57
C ASN A 180 13.51 -13.07 0.48
N LEU A 181 14.16 -13.31 1.61
CA LEU A 181 14.29 -12.31 2.68
C LEU A 181 15.20 -11.12 2.30
N SER A 182 16.01 -11.28 1.25
CA SER A 182 16.92 -10.25 0.72
C SER A 182 16.33 -9.46 -0.45
N ASP A 183 15.08 -9.74 -0.84
CA ASP A 183 14.45 -9.14 -2.02
C ASP A 183 13.88 -7.75 -1.70
N CYS A 184 13.95 -6.85 -2.69
CA CYS A 184 13.28 -5.57 -2.69
C CYS A 184 11.85 -5.72 -3.23
N VAL A 185 10.91 -4.98 -2.64
CA VAL A 185 9.50 -4.95 -3.06
C VAL A 185 9.27 -3.83 -4.05
N ARG A 186 8.55 -4.11 -5.13
CA ARG A 186 8.15 -3.15 -6.17
C ARG A 186 6.79 -2.54 -5.86
N VAL A 187 6.45 -1.45 -6.55
CA VAL A 187 5.17 -0.73 -6.36
C VAL A 187 3.95 -1.61 -6.69
N ASP A 188 4.12 -2.58 -7.59
CA ASP A 188 3.08 -3.56 -7.95
C ASP A 188 2.94 -4.73 -6.94
N GLY A 189 3.69 -4.72 -5.83
CA GLY A 189 3.66 -5.76 -4.80
C GLY A 189 4.52 -6.99 -5.10
N SER A 190 5.10 -7.09 -6.30
CA SER A 190 6.08 -8.15 -6.59
C SER A 190 7.40 -7.90 -5.86
N SER A 191 8.20 -8.95 -5.64
CA SER A 191 9.54 -8.80 -5.08
C SER A 191 10.60 -9.48 -5.94
N GLY A 192 11.84 -9.01 -5.81
CA GLY A 192 13.01 -9.59 -6.47
C GLY A 192 14.31 -8.91 -6.01
N PRO A 193 15.47 -9.26 -6.59
CA PRO A 193 16.76 -8.73 -6.15
C PRO A 193 16.80 -7.20 -6.12
N CYS A 194 17.29 -6.64 -5.01
CA CYS A 194 17.52 -5.21 -4.87
C CYS A 194 18.51 -4.71 -5.92
N GLY A 195 18.05 -3.79 -6.78
CA GLY A 195 18.89 -3.20 -7.83
C GLY A 195 18.71 -3.78 -9.24
N SER A 196 17.89 -4.83 -9.44
CA SER A 196 17.53 -5.34 -10.78
C SER A 196 16.48 -4.47 -11.48
N GLY A 197 16.71 -3.16 -11.53
CA GLY A 197 15.98 -2.27 -12.43
C GLY A 197 16.41 -2.51 -13.88
N GLY A 198 15.89 -3.56 -14.51
CA GLY A 198 15.75 -3.70 -15.98
C GLY A 198 16.97 -3.46 -16.87
N GLY A 199 18.18 -3.45 -16.33
CA GLY A 199 19.42 -3.26 -17.08
C GLY A 199 20.49 -4.24 -16.61
N LEU A 200 21.43 -4.56 -17.49
CA LEU A 200 22.67 -5.24 -17.13
C LEU A 200 23.30 -4.45 -15.98
N ILE A 201 23.26 -4.94 -14.74
CA ILE A 201 24.01 -4.29 -13.65
C ILE A 201 25.48 -4.64 -13.95
N PRO A 202 26.32 -3.68 -14.38
CA PRO A 202 27.71 -3.99 -14.64
C PRO A 202 28.36 -4.49 -13.36
N SER A 203 29.13 -5.58 -13.45
CA SER A 203 30.05 -5.94 -12.37
C SER A 203 31.28 -5.02 -12.48
N TYR A 204 31.91 -4.75 -11.35
CA TYR A 204 33.06 -3.84 -11.28
C TYR A 204 34.29 -4.64 -10.88
N SER A 205 35.40 -4.40 -11.58
CA SER A 205 36.74 -4.81 -11.15
C SER A 205 37.44 -3.54 -10.72
N ASP A 206 37.81 -3.45 -9.44
CA ASP A 206 38.44 -2.27 -8.85
C ASP A 206 39.90 -2.60 -8.53
N ALA A 207 40.83 -1.75 -8.98
CA ALA A 207 42.26 -1.87 -8.70
C ALA A 207 42.86 -3.27 -9.00
N GLU A 208 42.42 -3.87 -10.10
CA GLU A 208 42.98 -5.12 -10.59
C GLU A 208 44.43 -4.93 -11.03
N ILE A 209 45.29 -5.89 -10.73
CA ILE A 209 46.65 -5.96 -11.29
C ILE A 209 46.61 -6.89 -12.49
N PRO A 210 46.74 -6.39 -13.73
CA PRO A 210 46.70 -7.23 -14.92
C PRO A 210 47.82 -8.28 -14.90
N SER A 211 47.51 -9.49 -15.35
CA SER A 211 48.51 -10.56 -15.45
C SER A 211 49.51 -10.28 -16.58
N GLY A 212 50.80 -10.42 -16.29
CA GLY A 212 51.89 -10.16 -17.23
C GLY A 212 53.15 -9.73 -16.48
N THR A 213 54.32 -10.09 -17.00
CA THR A 213 55.59 -9.70 -16.37
C THR A 213 55.94 -8.26 -16.73
N VAL A 214 56.11 -7.39 -15.74
CA VAL A 214 56.59 -6.02 -15.93
C VAL A 214 58.12 -6.03 -16.03
N ASN A 215 58.64 -6.21 -17.24
CA ASN A 215 60.08 -6.37 -17.50
C ASN A 215 60.64 -5.40 -18.56
N GLY A 216 59.87 -4.41 -19.01
CA GLY A 216 60.25 -3.47 -20.06
C GLY A 216 60.27 -4.07 -21.49
N VAL A 217 59.97 -5.36 -21.65
CA VAL A 217 59.94 -6.06 -22.95
C VAL A 217 58.56 -6.63 -23.26
N ASN A 218 57.84 -7.11 -22.24
CA ASN A 218 56.49 -7.64 -22.39
C ASN A 218 55.50 -6.52 -22.70
N THR A 219 54.87 -6.60 -23.86
CA THR A 219 53.89 -5.63 -24.32
C THR A 219 52.46 -6.02 -23.96
N THR A 220 52.24 -7.28 -23.56
CA THR A 220 50.90 -7.87 -23.44
C THR A 220 50.57 -8.18 -21.98
N PHE A 221 49.42 -7.69 -21.55
CA PHE A 221 48.88 -7.92 -20.21
C PHE A 221 47.43 -8.37 -20.32
N THR A 222 46.98 -9.24 -19.42
CA THR A 222 45.65 -9.84 -19.49
C THR A 222 44.87 -9.57 -18.22
N LEU A 223 43.68 -8.98 -18.40
CA LEU A 223 42.67 -8.80 -17.36
C LEU A 223 41.92 -10.10 -17.10
N MET A 224 41.38 -10.24 -15.89
CA MET A 224 40.55 -11.37 -15.49
C MET A 224 39.27 -11.46 -16.33
N TYR A 225 38.64 -10.32 -16.61
CA TYR A 225 37.44 -10.24 -17.45
C TYR A 225 37.60 -9.21 -18.56
N ALA A 226 36.81 -9.37 -19.63
CA ALA A 226 36.77 -8.41 -20.72
C ALA A 226 35.95 -7.18 -20.29
N PRO A 227 36.49 -5.95 -20.39
CA PRO A 227 35.72 -4.75 -20.13
C PRO A 227 34.50 -4.63 -21.04
N SER A 228 33.33 -4.36 -20.46
CA SER A 228 32.07 -4.13 -21.16
C SER A 228 31.30 -2.97 -20.50
N PRO A 229 31.12 -1.83 -21.20
CA PRO A 229 31.69 -1.50 -22.51
C PRO A 229 33.22 -1.47 -22.51
N ALA A 230 33.89 -1.71 -23.64
CA ALA A 230 35.35 -1.69 -23.73
C ALA A 230 35.97 -0.34 -23.27
N ALA A 231 35.28 0.76 -23.55
CA ALA A 231 35.66 2.11 -23.11
C ALA A 231 35.50 2.35 -21.60
N SER A 232 35.05 1.36 -20.82
CA SER A 232 34.98 1.46 -19.36
C SER A 232 36.31 1.17 -18.67
N LEU A 233 37.34 0.73 -19.40
CA LEU A 233 38.65 0.47 -18.83
C LEU A 233 39.38 1.78 -18.50
N GLU A 234 39.68 1.95 -17.23
CA GLU A 234 40.63 2.93 -16.71
C GLU A 234 41.92 2.20 -16.34
N LEU A 235 42.97 2.40 -17.13
CA LEU A 235 44.27 1.77 -16.94
C LEU A 235 45.26 2.79 -16.37
N PHE A 236 45.96 2.44 -15.30
CA PHE A 236 46.90 3.30 -14.60
C PHE A 236 48.31 2.70 -14.63
N LEU A 237 49.31 3.51 -14.97
CA LEU A 237 50.73 3.21 -14.81
C LEU A 237 51.31 4.14 -13.75
N ASN A 238 51.72 3.61 -12.60
CA ASN A 238 52.20 4.39 -11.45
C ASN A 238 51.23 5.51 -11.01
N GLY A 239 49.92 5.28 -11.17
CA GLY A 239 48.87 6.24 -10.85
C GLY A 239 48.55 7.26 -11.95
N LEU A 240 49.26 7.24 -13.08
CA LEU A 240 48.91 8.02 -14.26
C LEU A 240 47.88 7.27 -15.10
N LEU A 241 46.74 7.90 -15.40
CA LEU A 241 45.74 7.35 -16.31
C LEU A 241 46.30 7.31 -17.74
N MET A 242 46.24 6.15 -18.38
CA MET A 242 46.73 5.88 -19.73
C MET A 242 45.59 6.02 -20.74
N GLU A 243 45.87 6.50 -21.95
CA GLU A 243 44.87 6.70 -23.01
C GLU A 243 44.80 5.52 -23.99
N ALA A 244 43.59 4.98 -24.18
CA ALA A 244 43.35 3.96 -25.20
C ALA A 244 43.57 4.51 -26.62
N GLY A 245 44.31 3.78 -27.45
CA GLY A 245 44.71 4.19 -28.80
C GLY A 245 46.00 5.02 -28.87
N SER A 246 46.49 5.55 -27.75
CA SER A 246 47.75 6.31 -27.67
C SER A 246 48.83 5.61 -26.85
N ASP A 247 48.46 5.04 -25.69
CA ASP A 247 49.37 4.34 -24.79
C ASP A 247 49.22 2.82 -24.86
N TYR A 248 48.00 2.35 -25.12
CA TYR A 248 47.67 0.94 -25.23
C TYR A 248 46.49 0.72 -26.18
N GLN A 249 46.30 -0.52 -26.61
CA GLN A 249 45.05 -0.99 -27.22
C GLN A 249 44.44 -2.13 -26.39
N LEU A 250 43.12 -2.24 -26.41
CA LEU A 250 42.36 -3.29 -25.72
C LEU A 250 41.65 -4.18 -26.75
N SER A 251 41.80 -5.50 -26.61
CA SER A 251 41.03 -6.49 -27.37
C SER A 251 40.54 -7.59 -26.44
N GLY A 252 39.23 -7.69 -26.25
CA GLY A 252 38.65 -8.56 -25.22
C GLY A 252 39.17 -8.17 -23.83
N ASN A 253 39.82 -9.11 -23.15
CA ASN A 253 40.49 -8.88 -21.86
C ASN A 253 42.01 -8.65 -21.99
N THR A 254 42.53 -8.47 -23.21
CA THR A 254 43.97 -8.31 -23.44
C THR A 254 44.33 -6.86 -23.72
N ILE A 255 45.22 -6.32 -22.90
CA ILE A 255 45.85 -5.02 -23.04
C ILE A 255 47.17 -5.21 -23.76
N MET A 256 47.40 -4.42 -24.81
CA MET A 256 48.70 -4.35 -25.47
C MET A 256 49.22 -2.91 -25.40
N PHE A 257 50.27 -2.70 -24.61
CA PHE A 257 50.96 -1.41 -24.52
C PHE A 257 51.72 -1.11 -25.81
N PHE A 258 51.72 0.14 -26.22
CA PHE A 258 52.61 0.63 -27.27
C PHE A 258 54.00 0.92 -26.71
N VAL A 259 55.01 0.91 -27.59
CA VAL A 259 56.44 0.93 -27.20
C VAL A 259 56.81 2.13 -26.31
N GLY A 260 56.17 3.29 -26.53
CA GLY A 260 56.43 4.51 -25.75
C GLY A 260 55.93 4.47 -24.30
N SER A 261 55.03 3.54 -23.99
CA SER A 261 54.32 3.48 -22.70
C SER A 261 54.50 2.11 -22.02
N LEU A 262 55.50 1.33 -22.45
CA LEU A 262 55.79 0.01 -21.92
C LEU A 262 56.19 0.06 -20.43
N PRO A 263 55.49 -0.66 -19.54
CA PRO A 263 55.84 -0.74 -18.13
C PRO A 263 57.28 -1.26 -17.92
N GLN A 264 58.08 -0.49 -17.21
CA GLN A 264 59.47 -0.79 -16.87
C GLN A 264 59.57 -1.58 -15.56
N PRO A 265 60.65 -2.37 -15.34
CA PRO A 265 60.84 -3.08 -14.08
C PRO A 265 60.70 -2.16 -12.86
N GLY A 266 59.74 -2.45 -11.99
CA GLY A 266 59.41 -1.64 -10.81
C GLY A 266 58.15 -0.77 -10.94
N ASP A 267 57.60 -0.65 -12.15
CA ASP A 267 56.33 0.05 -12.37
C ASP A 267 55.12 -0.76 -11.88
N LEU A 268 54.07 -0.03 -11.48
CA LEU A 268 52.79 -0.59 -11.07
C LEU A 268 51.74 -0.37 -12.16
N VAL A 269 51.12 -1.45 -12.63
CA VAL A 269 49.98 -1.40 -13.54
C VAL A 269 48.71 -1.76 -12.77
N LEU A 270 47.71 -0.90 -12.81
CA LEU A 270 46.40 -1.10 -12.19
C LEU A 270 45.28 -0.84 -13.18
N ALA A 271 44.19 -1.60 -13.10
CA ALA A 271 43.03 -1.45 -13.95
C ALA A 271 41.75 -1.40 -13.11
N SER A 272 40.86 -0.48 -13.46
CA SER A 272 39.48 -0.47 -12.98
C SER A 272 38.53 -0.48 -14.17
N TYR A 273 37.52 -1.34 -14.17
CA TYR A 273 36.61 -1.47 -15.31
C TYR A 273 35.28 -2.12 -14.95
N ARG A 274 34.29 -1.89 -15.82
CA ARG A 274 33.01 -2.61 -15.78
C ARG A 274 33.10 -3.85 -16.66
N TYR A 275 32.51 -4.95 -16.24
CA TYR A 275 32.42 -6.18 -17.04
C TYR A 275 31.04 -6.83 -16.90
N ALA A 276 30.68 -7.63 -17.89
CA ALA A 276 29.48 -8.46 -17.84
C ALA A 276 29.70 -9.61 -16.87
N ASN A 277 28.72 -9.90 -16.01
CA ASN A 277 28.79 -11.03 -15.10
C ASN A 277 29.04 -12.33 -15.90
N PRO A 278 30.15 -13.08 -15.67
CA PRO A 278 30.45 -14.30 -16.43
C PRO A 278 29.40 -15.40 -16.25
N ALA A 279 28.70 -15.40 -15.11
CA ALA A 279 27.59 -16.31 -14.83
C ALA A 279 26.26 -15.84 -15.43
N ASN A 280 26.21 -14.59 -15.94
CA ASN A 280 25.06 -14.04 -16.64
C ASN A 280 25.51 -13.09 -17.78
N PRO A 281 26.10 -13.63 -18.86
CA PRO A 281 26.69 -12.84 -19.94
C PRO A 281 25.67 -12.01 -20.73
N LEU A 282 24.37 -12.30 -20.56
CA LEU A 282 23.26 -11.55 -21.17
C LEU A 282 22.59 -10.59 -20.16
N GLY A 283 23.08 -10.53 -18.93
CA GLY A 283 22.50 -9.83 -17.77
C GLY A 283 20.99 -10.05 -17.60
N SER A 284 20.26 -9.03 -17.14
CA SER A 284 18.80 -9.12 -17.01
C SER A 284 18.15 -8.76 -18.35
N LEU A 285 18.00 -9.73 -19.24
CA LEU A 285 17.18 -9.57 -20.44
C LEU A 285 15.73 -9.27 -20.02
N THR A 286 15.11 -8.27 -20.64
CA THR A 286 13.66 -8.13 -20.48
C THR A 286 12.99 -9.24 -21.28
N GLY A 287 12.35 -10.19 -20.59
CA GLY A 287 11.62 -11.27 -21.23
C GLY A 287 10.47 -10.77 -22.09
N ALA A 288 9.96 -11.64 -22.96
CA ALA A 288 8.72 -11.39 -23.68
C ALA A 288 7.56 -11.17 -22.68
N GLN A 289 6.72 -10.17 -22.95
CA GLN A 289 5.64 -9.75 -22.08
C GLN A 289 4.31 -10.11 -22.74
N VAL A 290 3.50 -10.97 -22.11
CA VAL A 290 2.12 -11.18 -22.55
C VAL A 290 1.31 -9.95 -22.14
N VAL A 291 0.90 -9.15 -23.11
CA VAL A 291 0.17 -7.89 -22.89
C VAL A 291 -1.32 -8.16 -22.71
N CYS A 292 -1.86 -9.06 -23.54
CA CYS A 292 -3.24 -9.51 -23.48
C CYS A 292 -3.29 -10.99 -23.83
N SER A 293 -4.08 -11.77 -23.11
CA SER A 293 -4.41 -13.16 -23.48
C SER A 293 -5.79 -13.46 -22.92
N THR A 294 -6.80 -13.33 -23.78
CA THR A 294 -8.21 -13.41 -23.36
C THR A 294 -9.05 -14.10 -24.43
N THR A 295 -10.24 -14.55 -24.02
CA THR A 295 -11.29 -15.00 -24.93
C THR A 295 -12.04 -13.81 -25.51
N GLY A 296 -12.65 -13.97 -26.69
CA GLY A 296 -13.51 -12.96 -27.29
C GLY A 296 -15.00 -13.28 -27.17
N SER A 297 -15.81 -12.45 -27.83
CA SER A 297 -17.26 -12.56 -27.95
C SER A 297 -17.68 -13.22 -29.26
N SER A 298 -18.97 -13.49 -29.39
CA SER A 298 -19.61 -13.98 -30.62
C SER A 298 -20.58 -12.95 -31.21
N THR A 299 -20.77 -12.97 -32.54
CA THR A 299 -21.81 -12.18 -33.21
C THR A 299 -22.51 -12.97 -34.30
N ALA A 300 -23.79 -12.66 -34.51
CA ALA A 300 -24.59 -13.07 -35.69
C ALA A 300 -24.84 -11.88 -36.65
N SER A 301 -24.23 -10.72 -36.37
CA SER A 301 -24.45 -9.49 -37.14
C SER A 301 -23.83 -9.58 -38.53
N THR A 302 -24.51 -8.99 -39.52
CA THR A 302 -23.95 -8.74 -40.86
C THR A 302 -23.08 -7.48 -40.93
N SER A 303 -23.09 -6.67 -39.87
CA SER A 303 -22.23 -5.50 -39.71
C SER A 303 -21.00 -5.87 -38.87
N LEU A 304 -19.84 -5.30 -39.23
CA LEU A 304 -18.60 -5.50 -38.47
C LEU A 304 -18.82 -5.13 -36.99
N THR A 305 -18.62 -6.12 -36.12
CA THR A 305 -18.82 -6.01 -34.68
C THR A 305 -17.51 -6.31 -33.98
N SER A 306 -17.12 -5.52 -32.97
CA SER A 306 -15.96 -5.82 -32.13
C SER A 306 -16.23 -7.08 -31.30
N LEU A 307 -15.34 -8.06 -31.39
CA LEU A 307 -15.39 -9.32 -30.65
C LEU A 307 -14.33 -9.39 -29.56
N GLY A 308 -13.27 -8.58 -29.64
CA GLY A 308 -12.25 -8.47 -28.61
C GLY A 308 -11.35 -7.28 -28.84
N THR A 309 -10.83 -6.71 -27.76
CA THR A 309 -9.89 -5.58 -27.82
C THR A 309 -8.70 -5.81 -26.88
N CYS A 310 -7.56 -5.24 -27.26
CA CYS A 310 -6.38 -5.13 -26.41
C CYS A 310 -5.82 -3.73 -26.54
N THR A 311 -5.85 -2.97 -25.44
CA THR A 311 -5.36 -1.58 -25.42
C THR A 311 -4.02 -1.53 -24.70
N LEU A 312 -2.99 -1.13 -25.44
CA LEU A 312 -1.66 -0.86 -24.92
C LEU A 312 -1.63 0.60 -24.41
N PRO A 313 -1.25 0.84 -23.14
CA PRO A 313 -1.12 2.19 -22.61
C PRO A 313 -0.10 3.04 -23.38
N ALA A 314 -0.31 4.35 -23.36
CA ALA A 314 0.65 5.32 -23.88
C ALA A 314 2.02 5.13 -23.22
N GLY A 315 3.10 5.18 -24.01
CA GLY A 315 4.48 5.05 -23.53
C GLY A 315 4.93 3.61 -23.24
N LEU A 316 4.06 2.60 -23.42
CA LEU A 316 4.46 1.20 -23.31
C LEU A 316 5.38 0.76 -24.46
N LEU A 317 5.17 1.29 -25.67
CA LEU A 317 5.90 0.90 -26.88
C LEU A 317 7.05 1.86 -27.18
N GLY A 318 8.24 1.30 -27.35
CA GLY A 318 9.45 2.00 -27.77
C GLY A 318 9.89 1.64 -29.18
N VAL A 319 10.78 2.47 -29.74
CA VAL A 319 11.46 2.14 -31.01
C VAL A 319 12.34 0.90 -30.81
N GLY A 320 12.22 -0.05 -31.73
CA GLY A 320 12.91 -1.35 -31.70
C GLY A 320 12.08 -2.48 -31.09
N ASP A 321 10.96 -2.18 -30.42
CA ASP A 321 10.06 -3.21 -29.91
C ASP A 321 9.47 -4.03 -31.06
N ARG A 322 9.07 -5.28 -30.76
CA ARG A 322 8.20 -6.07 -31.63
C ARG A 322 6.93 -6.49 -30.90
N LEU A 323 5.84 -6.59 -31.64
CA LEU A 323 4.60 -7.20 -31.15
C LEU A 323 4.27 -8.42 -32.00
N GLU A 324 3.66 -9.42 -31.38
CA GLU A 324 3.02 -10.54 -32.07
C GLU A 324 1.58 -10.67 -31.57
N LEU A 325 0.62 -10.61 -32.49
CA LEU A 325 -0.77 -10.95 -32.25
C LEU A 325 -1.03 -12.35 -32.83
N GLN A 326 -1.55 -13.26 -32.00
CA GLN A 326 -2.13 -14.53 -32.45
C GLN A 326 -3.63 -14.51 -32.19
N PHE A 327 -4.44 -14.99 -33.13
CA PHE A 327 -5.89 -14.98 -33.02
C PHE A 327 -6.54 -16.24 -33.60
N GLN A 328 -7.71 -16.59 -33.08
CA GLN A 328 -8.52 -17.70 -33.58
C GLN A 328 -10.01 -17.34 -33.59
N TYR A 329 -10.57 -17.24 -34.79
CA TYR A 329 -12.02 -17.22 -34.99
C TYR A 329 -12.55 -18.64 -35.22
N ALA A 330 -13.72 -18.93 -34.68
CA ALA A 330 -14.52 -20.11 -34.98
C ALA A 330 -15.85 -19.70 -35.62
N HIS A 331 -16.36 -20.56 -36.48
CA HIS A 331 -17.64 -20.39 -37.13
C HIS A 331 -18.59 -21.51 -36.71
N ASN A 332 -19.72 -21.15 -36.11
CA ASN A 332 -20.74 -22.08 -35.67
C ASN A 332 -21.93 -21.96 -36.62
N GLY A 333 -21.98 -22.84 -37.62
CA GLY A 333 -22.97 -22.79 -38.68
C GLY A 333 -22.42 -23.37 -39.98
N ILE A 334 -23.30 -23.52 -40.97
CA ILE A 334 -22.94 -24.02 -42.32
C ILE A 334 -23.65 -23.25 -43.43
N ALA A 335 -24.50 -22.29 -43.10
CA ALA A 335 -25.40 -21.61 -44.03
C ALA A 335 -24.73 -20.38 -44.66
N ASN A 336 -23.94 -19.63 -43.90
CA ASN A 336 -23.39 -18.34 -44.30
C ASN A 336 -21.87 -18.30 -44.12
N GLY A 337 -21.17 -17.58 -45.00
CA GLY A 337 -19.76 -17.25 -44.77
C GLY A 337 -19.60 -16.19 -43.68
N PHE A 338 -18.37 -15.98 -43.22
CA PHE A 338 -18.04 -14.96 -42.23
C PHE A 338 -16.78 -14.19 -42.63
N THR A 339 -16.56 -13.02 -42.04
CA THR A 339 -15.34 -12.22 -42.22
C THR A 339 -14.73 -11.96 -40.85
N GLY A 340 -13.43 -12.24 -40.70
CA GLY A 340 -12.61 -11.75 -39.60
C GLY A 340 -11.81 -10.53 -40.04
N GLU A 341 -11.76 -9.50 -39.20
CA GLU A 341 -11.06 -8.25 -39.50
C GLU A 341 -10.34 -7.73 -38.26
N ILE A 342 -9.13 -7.19 -38.41
CA ILE A 342 -8.33 -6.68 -37.31
C ILE A 342 -7.87 -5.26 -37.63
N HIS A 343 -8.17 -4.35 -36.72
CA HIS A 343 -7.72 -2.96 -36.74
C HIS A 343 -6.65 -2.77 -35.67
N VAL A 344 -5.64 -1.97 -35.99
CA VAL A 344 -4.62 -1.53 -35.05
C VAL A 344 -4.64 -0.03 -35.08
N GLY A 345 -5.14 0.58 -34.00
CA GLY A 345 -5.51 2.00 -34.00
C GLY A 345 -6.53 2.30 -35.10
N GLY A 346 -6.17 3.18 -36.03
CA GLY A 346 -7.03 3.54 -37.16
C GLY A 346 -6.85 2.65 -38.41
N THR A 347 -5.85 1.77 -38.42
CA THR A 347 -5.44 1.02 -39.62
C THR A 347 -5.99 -0.40 -39.64
N THR A 348 -6.65 -0.80 -40.74
CA THR A 348 -6.99 -2.21 -40.99
C THR A 348 -5.75 -2.97 -41.45
N VAL A 349 -5.27 -3.90 -40.64
CA VAL A 349 -4.06 -4.70 -40.94
C VAL A 349 -4.40 -6.10 -41.46
N PHE A 350 -5.64 -6.56 -41.24
CA PHE A 350 -6.12 -7.85 -41.73
C PHE A 350 -7.63 -7.77 -41.97
N SER A 351 -8.10 -8.26 -43.12
CA SER A 351 -9.52 -8.50 -43.39
C SER A 351 -9.63 -9.70 -44.33
N ARG A 352 -10.35 -10.75 -43.90
CA ARG A 352 -10.45 -11.99 -44.66
C ARG A 352 -11.82 -12.63 -44.51
N SER A 353 -12.46 -12.88 -45.65
CA SER A 353 -13.72 -13.60 -45.73
C SER A 353 -13.49 -15.11 -45.92
N ALA A 354 -14.32 -15.88 -45.24
CA ALA A 354 -14.35 -17.33 -45.23
C ALA A 354 -15.70 -17.82 -45.79
N THR A 355 -15.71 -19.01 -46.39
CA THR A 355 -16.94 -19.63 -46.89
C THR A 355 -17.75 -20.24 -45.75
N SER A 356 -19.01 -20.62 -46.00
CA SER A 356 -19.87 -21.21 -44.97
C SER A 356 -19.40 -22.58 -44.47
N SER A 357 -18.59 -23.28 -45.26
CA SER A 357 -17.98 -24.56 -44.87
C SER A 357 -16.75 -24.42 -43.97
N GLU A 358 -16.23 -23.21 -43.81
CA GLU A 358 -15.07 -22.98 -42.97
C GLU A 358 -15.46 -22.99 -41.50
N THR A 359 -14.74 -23.78 -40.70
CA THR A 359 -15.00 -23.91 -39.26
C THR A 359 -14.09 -23.03 -38.43
N ALA A 360 -12.93 -22.62 -38.96
CA ALA A 360 -11.97 -21.81 -38.24
C ALA A 360 -11.19 -20.86 -39.15
N LEU A 361 -10.87 -19.67 -38.64
CA LEU A 361 -9.92 -18.75 -39.24
C LEU A 361 -8.90 -18.34 -38.19
N VAL A 362 -7.65 -18.73 -38.41
CA VAL A 362 -6.54 -18.48 -37.49
C VAL A 362 -5.47 -17.64 -38.18
N GLY A 363 -4.70 -16.92 -37.38
CA GLY A 363 -3.57 -16.19 -37.92
C GLY A 363 -2.63 -15.63 -36.87
N LYS A 364 -1.50 -15.13 -37.38
CA LYS A 364 -0.47 -14.41 -36.64
C LYS A 364 -0.15 -13.11 -37.37
N ILE A 365 0.06 -12.03 -36.61
CA ILE A 365 0.49 -10.74 -37.13
C ILE A 365 1.69 -10.27 -36.32
N GLY A 366 2.82 -10.05 -36.99
CA GLY A 366 4.01 -9.43 -36.43
C GLY A 366 3.99 -7.92 -36.66
N PHE A 367 4.47 -7.15 -35.70
CA PHE A 367 4.70 -5.71 -35.83
C PHE A 367 6.13 -5.37 -35.42
N ALA A 368 6.79 -4.51 -36.21
CA ALA A 368 8.09 -3.95 -35.90
C ALA A 368 7.97 -2.44 -35.72
N LEU A 369 8.45 -1.96 -34.56
CA LEU A 369 8.23 -0.59 -34.12
C LEU A 369 9.45 0.27 -34.51
N ASN A 370 9.29 1.12 -35.52
CA ASN A 370 10.32 2.06 -35.96
C ASN A 370 9.97 3.50 -35.54
N SER A 371 10.92 4.42 -35.75
CA SER A 371 10.78 5.84 -35.39
C SER A 371 9.77 6.63 -36.24
N THR A 372 9.40 6.12 -37.43
CA THR A 372 8.56 6.84 -38.41
C THR A 372 7.33 6.07 -38.88
N ALA A 373 7.42 4.74 -39.03
CA ALA A 373 6.29 3.91 -39.47
C ALA A 373 6.41 2.46 -38.97
N GLN A 374 5.29 1.87 -38.56
CA GLN A 374 5.27 0.52 -38.02
C GLN A 374 5.04 -0.48 -39.13
N GLN A 375 6.02 -1.36 -39.35
CA GLN A 375 5.89 -2.42 -40.34
C GLN A 375 5.12 -3.57 -39.72
N TRP A 376 4.32 -4.25 -40.52
CA TRP A 376 3.64 -5.46 -40.10
C TRP A 376 3.75 -6.53 -41.17
N ASP A 377 3.75 -7.78 -40.73
CA ASP A 377 3.62 -8.98 -41.54
C ASP A 377 2.55 -9.88 -40.94
N LEU A 378 1.87 -10.66 -41.77
CA LEU A 378 0.82 -11.57 -41.32
C LEU A 378 0.85 -12.90 -42.03
N GLN A 379 0.31 -13.89 -41.34
CA GLN A 379 0.00 -15.21 -41.84
C GLN A 379 -1.40 -15.62 -41.38
N SER A 380 -2.21 -16.19 -42.25
CA SER A 380 -3.53 -16.70 -41.88
C SER A 380 -3.93 -17.94 -42.68
N TRP A 381 -4.72 -18.81 -42.07
CA TRP A 381 -5.23 -20.05 -42.66
C TRP A 381 -6.51 -20.49 -41.96
N GLY A 382 -7.18 -21.51 -42.50
CA GLY A 382 -8.31 -22.16 -41.85
C GLY A 382 -8.25 -23.67 -42.03
N GLY A 383 -9.35 -24.36 -41.74
CA GLY A 383 -9.50 -25.78 -42.02
C GLY A 383 -9.52 -26.07 -43.51
N SER A 384 -10.23 -25.25 -44.30
CA SER A 384 -10.28 -25.34 -45.77
C SER A 384 -9.73 -24.10 -46.49
N LEU A 385 -9.61 -22.97 -45.79
CA LEU A 385 -8.97 -21.76 -46.27
C LEU A 385 -7.46 -21.96 -46.46
N ALA A 386 -6.99 -21.70 -47.68
CA ALA A 386 -5.58 -21.78 -48.03
C ALA A 386 -4.72 -20.83 -47.16
N PHE A 387 -3.45 -21.19 -46.97
CA PHE A 387 -2.49 -20.32 -46.32
C PHE A 387 -2.31 -19.01 -47.13
N GLN A 388 -2.34 -17.88 -46.44
CA GLN A 388 -2.15 -16.55 -47.03
C GLN A 388 -1.21 -15.73 -46.16
N THR A 389 -0.34 -14.98 -46.82
CA THR A 389 0.57 -14.01 -46.19
C THR A 389 0.20 -12.59 -46.58
N GLY A 390 0.64 -11.62 -45.79
CA GLY A 390 0.56 -10.19 -46.12
C GLY A 390 1.66 -9.42 -45.41
N ALA A 391 1.97 -8.23 -45.90
CA ALA A 391 2.85 -7.29 -45.23
C ALA A 391 2.45 -5.86 -45.60
N GLY A 392 2.76 -4.91 -44.72
CA GLY A 392 2.44 -3.52 -44.95
C GLY A 392 3.02 -2.60 -43.89
N VAL A 393 2.48 -1.38 -43.87
CA VAL A 393 2.89 -0.32 -42.93
C VAL A 393 1.64 0.27 -42.30
N ALA A 394 1.73 0.59 -41.01
CA ALA A 394 0.73 1.31 -40.24
C ALA A 394 1.38 2.55 -39.61
N SER A 395 0.76 3.71 -39.76
CA SER A 395 1.28 5.01 -39.30
C SER A 395 0.81 5.36 -37.88
N GLU A 396 0.71 4.35 -37.02
CA GLU A 396 0.16 4.52 -35.66
C GLU A 396 1.13 5.29 -34.76
N ASN A 397 0.58 6.23 -33.98
CA ASN A 397 1.36 7.02 -33.03
C ASN A 397 1.57 6.26 -31.72
N THR A 398 2.75 5.68 -31.53
CA THR A 398 3.12 4.88 -30.35
C THR A 398 3.29 5.67 -29.06
N THR A 399 3.27 7.01 -29.15
CA THR A 399 3.24 7.88 -27.96
C THR A 399 1.84 7.97 -27.33
N GLN A 400 0.81 7.50 -28.04
CA GLN A 400 -0.58 7.42 -27.55
C GLN A 400 -0.95 5.97 -27.21
N ALA A 401 -2.09 5.79 -26.55
CA ALA A 401 -2.63 4.46 -26.32
C ALA A 401 -3.00 3.80 -27.66
N LEU A 402 -2.51 2.59 -27.89
CA LEU A 402 -2.74 1.83 -29.11
C LEU A 402 -3.74 0.70 -28.85
N THR A 403 -4.84 0.65 -29.59
CA THR A 403 -5.84 -0.43 -29.43
C THR A 403 -5.82 -1.37 -30.62
N LEU A 404 -5.63 -2.66 -30.36
CA LEU A 404 -5.91 -3.73 -31.30
C LEU A 404 -7.38 -4.13 -31.13
N ASN A 405 -8.16 -4.05 -32.21
CA ASN A 405 -9.56 -4.39 -32.22
C ASN A 405 -9.80 -5.54 -33.21
N LEU A 406 -10.30 -6.66 -32.69
CA LEU A 406 -10.61 -7.86 -33.45
C LEU A 406 -12.12 -7.88 -33.70
N LEU A 407 -12.51 -7.76 -34.96
CA LEU A 407 -13.89 -7.66 -35.41
C LEU A 407 -14.32 -8.90 -36.18
N GLY A 408 -15.63 -9.11 -36.24
CA GLY A 408 -16.24 -10.14 -37.06
C GLY A 408 -17.61 -9.75 -37.58
N LYS A 409 -18.03 -10.38 -38.67
CA LYS A 409 -19.40 -10.32 -39.21
C LYS A 409 -19.73 -11.58 -40.01
N LEU A 410 -21.02 -11.82 -40.21
CA LEU A 410 -21.53 -12.80 -41.17
C LEU A 410 -21.77 -12.15 -42.54
N ALA A 411 -21.74 -12.97 -43.59
CA ALA A 411 -22.03 -12.54 -44.95
C ALA A 411 -23.52 -12.21 -45.18
N ALA A 412 -24.42 -12.88 -44.46
CA ALA A 412 -25.86 -12.69 -44.53
C ALA A 412 -26.52 -13.03 -43.19
N THR A 413 -27.80 -12.66 -43.04
CA THR A 413 -28.60 -12.97 -41.85
C THR A 413 -28.89 -14.47 -41.77
N GLY A 414 -28.93 -15.02 -40.55
CA GLY A 414 -29.19 -16.44 -40.33
C GLY A 414 -28.98 -16.87 -38.89
N THR A 415 -28.88 -18.19 -38.67
CA THR A 415 -28.64 -18.82 -37.36
C THR A 415 -27.16 -19.00 -37.03
N ASP A 416 -26.29 -18.79 -38.01
CA ASP A 416 -24.85 -18.95 -37.87
C ASP A 416 -24.27 -17.90 -36.91
N THR A 417 -23.08 -18.15 -36.35
CA THR A 417 -22.33 -17.15 -35.56
C THR A 417 -20.84 -17.24 -35.85
N VAL A 418 -20.16 -16.09 -35.82
CA VAL A 418 -18.69 -16.04 -35.76
C VAL A 418 -18.27 -15.68 -34.34
N VAL A 419 -17.32 -16.44 -33.80
CA VAL A 419 -16.81 -16.33 -32.43
C VAL A 419 -15.33 -16.05 -32.49
N LEU A 420 -14.84 -15.08 -31.70
CA LEU A 420 -13.41 -14.97 -31.42
C LEU A 420 -13.11 -15.87 -30.20
N ASN A 421 -12.56 -17.06 -30.42
CA ASN A 421 -12.32 -18.02 -29.33
C ASN A 421 -11.31 -17.47 -28.33
N ASN A 422 -10.16 -17.02 -28.83
CA ASN A 422 -9.13 -16.35 -28.06
C ASN A 422 -8.20 -15.56 -28.97
N PHE A 423 -7.45 -14.68 -28.34
CA PHE A 423 -6.31 -14.02 -28.95
C PHE A 423 -5.26 -13.72 -27.89
N THR A 424 -4.01 -13.57 -28.32
CA THR A 424 -2.88 -13.22 -27.44
C THR A 424 -2.01 -12.18 -28.13
N VAL A 425 -1.61 -11.16 -27.39
CA VAL A 425 -0.65 -10.13 -27.81
C VAL A 425 0.58 -10.26 -26.94
N VAL A 426 1.73 -10.51 -27.57
CA VAL A 426 3.03 -10.58 -26.92
C VAL A 426 3.88 -9.40 -27.37
N ARG A 427 4.51 -8.71 -26.42
CA ARG A 427 5.54 -7.69 -26.68
C ARG A 427 6.92 -8.29 -26.45
N TYR A 428 7.80 -8.05 -27.40
CA TYR A 428 9.23 -8.31 -27.31
C TYR A 428 9.93 -6.95 -27.21
N PRO A 429 10.34 -6.51 -26.01
CA PRO A 429 10.98 -5.21 -25.86
C PRO A 429 12.30 -5.16 -26.62
N ALA A 430 12.63 -4.00 -27.19
CA ALA A 430 13.92 -3.74 -27.82
C ALA A 430 15.04 -4.03 -26.81
N GLN A 431 16.07 -4.77 -27.22
CA GLN A 431 17.28 -4.98 -26.43
C GLN A 431 18.48 -4.36 -27.13
N VAL A 432 19.42 -3.85 -26.35
CA VAL A 432 20.73 -3.45 -26.88
C VAL A 432 21.49 -4.72 -27.26
N ASN A 433 22.28 -4.66 -28.35
CA ASN A 433 23.17 -5.76 -28.71
C ASN A 433 24.11 -6.06 -27.51
N PRO A 434 24.15 -7.31 -27.01
CA PRO A 434 24.94 -7.67 -25.82
C PRO A 434 26.44 -7.40 -25.97
#